data_AF-A0A2P5YDZ2-F1
#
_entry.id   AF-A0A2P5YDZ2-F1
#
_cell.length_a   1.000
_cell.length_b   1.000
_cell.length_c   1.000
_cell.angle_alpha   90.00
_cell.angle_beta   90.00
_cell.angle_gamma   90.00
#
_symmetry.space_group_name_H-M   'P 1'
#
loop_
_entity.id
_entity.type
_entity.pdbx_description
1 polymer ?
#
loop_
_entity_poly.entity_id
_entity_poly.type
_entity_poly.pdbx_seq_one_letter_code
_entity_poly.pdbx_strand_id
1 'polypeptide(L)'
;MATFQLYAILEAIGDRLEMHNNIGEQRDNWNTLLLNSINMITLTAATMAGFAAATGVGAGVSAMGLKLASSVMFSAATGMLALASAVNTFEHGGQVGMVFEMYRNNAGFFKHMQESIESTLDESDVEKRENGELFEIKVALQLGRSLSELRDVAKKSSYSRIEGSPMDEFASKLF
;
A
#
# COMPACT_ATOMS: atom_id res chain seq x y z
N MET A 1 -11.06 21.79 28.45
CA MET A 1 -9.69 21.33 28.14
C MET A 1 -9.68 20.28 27.02
N ALA A 2 -10.43 19.18 27.13
CA ALA A 2 -10.46 18.10 26.12
C ALA A 2 -11.00 18.51 24.73
N THR A 3 -11.97 19.41 24.66
CA THR A 3 -12.56 19.88 23.39
C THR A 3 -11.58 20.66 22.52
N PHE A 4 -10.77 21.55 23.12
CA PHE A 4 -9.75 22.31 22.40
C PHE A 4 -8.64 21.41 21.85
N GLN A 5 -8.26 20.36 22.58
CA GLN A 5 -7.30 19.37 22.10
C GLN A 5 -7.84 18.58 20.90
N LEU A 6 -9.12 18.19 20.92
CA LEU A 6 -9.75 17.52 19.77
C LEU A 6 -9.82 18.41 18.53
N TYR A 7 -10.11 19.70 18.68
CA TYR A 7 -10.08 20.66 17.56
C TYR A 7 -8.67 20.84 16.98
N ALA A 8 -7.65 20.99 17.82
CA ALA A 8 -6.27 21.10 17.36
C ALA A 8 -5.80 19.82 16.64
N ILE A 9 -6.24 18.64 17.09
CA ILE A 9 -5.98 17.38 16.41
C ILE A 9 -6.70 17.33 15.05
N LEU A 10 -7.96 17.75 14.98
CA LEU A 10 -8.73 17.78 13.75
C LEU A 10 -8.11 18.71 12.70
N GLU A 11 -7.66 19.89 13.11
CA GLU A 11 -6.96 20.85 12.25
C GLU A 11 -5.64 20.28 11.74
N ALA A 12 -4.82 19.70 12.62
CA ALA A 12 -3.57 19.05 12.22
C ALA A 12 -3.78 17.86 11.26
N ILE A 13 -4.89 17.12 11.40
CA ILE A 13 -5.28 16.06 10.45
C ILE A 13 -5.70 16.69 9.12
N GLY A 14 -6.49 17.76 9.14
CA GLY A 14 -6.91 18.51 7.96
C GLY A 14 -5.72 19.02 7.14
N ASP A 15 -4.78 19.69 7.78
CA ASP A 15 -3.56 20.21 7.15
C ASP A 15 -2.73 19.08 6.53
N ARG A 16 -2.61 17.94 7.22
CA ARG A 16 -1.88 16.77 6.70
C ARG A 16 -2.58 16.18 5.48
N LEU A 17 -3.91 16.09 5.49
CA LEU A 17 -4.68 15.60 4.35
C LEU A 17 -4.52 16.53 3.13
N GLU A 18 -4.61 17.85 3.34
CA GLU A 18 -4.39 18.83 2.27
C GLU A 18 -2.97 18.74 1.70
N MET A 19 -1.96 18.64 2.56
CA MET A 19 -0.57 18.45 2.14
C MET A 19 -0.39 17.17 1.30
N HIS A 20 -0.97 16.04 1.73
CA HIS A 20 -0.91 14.79 0.96
C HIS A 20 -1.60 14.92 -0.40
N ASN A 21 -2.73 15.61 -0.48
CA ASN A 21 -3.45 15.84 -1.73
C ASN A 21 -2.61 16.69 -2.69
N ASN A 22 -2.03 17.79 -2.20
CA ASN A 22 -1.18 18.67 -3.00
C ASN A 22 0.07 17.95 -3.52
N ILE A 23 0.69 17.07 -2.71
CA ILE A 23 1.81 16.23 -3.15
C ILE A 23 1.38 15.28 -4.27
N GLY A 24 0.19 14.67 -4.14
CA GLY A 24 -0.38 13.80 -5.18
C GLY A 24 -0.57 14.53 -6.51
N GLU A 25 -1.17 15.72 -6.47
CA GLU A 25 -1.38 16.55 -7.67
C GLU A 25 -0.05 17.01 -8.30
N GLN A 26 0.93 17.39 -7.47
CA GLN A 26 2.27 17.73 -7.95
C GLN A 26 2.93 16.55 -8.66
N ARG A 27 2.85 15.35 -8.08
CA ARG A 27 3.38 14.12 -8.70
C ARG A 27 2.72 13.84 -10.04
N ASP A 28 1.40 14.00 -10.15
CA ASP A 28 0.66 13.78 -11.40
C ASP A 28 1.02 14.81 -12.48
N ASN A 29 1.23 16.07 -12.07
CA ASN A 29 1.74 17.12 -12.96
C ASN A 29 3.16 16.81 -13.45
N TRP A 30 4.07 16.41 -12.56
CA TRP A 30 5.42 15.97 -12.92
C TRP A 30 5.41 14.79 -13.88
N ASN A 31 4.56 13.79 -13.65
CA ASN A 31 4.39 12.64 -14.53
C ASN A 31 3.92 13.07 -15.92
N THR A 32 2.95 13.98 -15.99
CA THR A 32 2.44 14.52 -17.26
C THR A 32 3.52 15.29 -18.03
N LEU A 33 4.27 16.15 -17.34
CA LEU A 33 5.35 16.93 -17.93
C LEU A 33 6.48 16.02 -18.46
N LEU A 34 6.87 15.02 -17.66
CA LEU A 34 7.90 14.06 -18.04
C LEU A 34 7.49 13.27 -19.28
N LEU A 35 6.25 12.76 -19.30
CA LEU A 35 5.72 12.01 -20.45
C LEU A 35 5.66 12.87 -21.72
N ASN A 36 5.20 14.11 -21.60
CA ASN A 36 5.19 15.06 -22.72
C ASN A 36 6.60 15.33 -23.26
N SER A 37 7.59 15.46 -22.37
CA SER A 37 8.99 15.65 -22.74
C SER A 37 9.56 14.44 -23.48
N ILE A 38 9.31 13.23 -22.98
CA ILE A 38 9.72 11.97 -23.64
C ILE A 38 9.09 11.85 -25.02
N ASN A 39 7.79 12.17 -25.15
CA ASN A 39 7.08 12.15 -26.43
C ASN A 39 7.68 13.15 -27.43
N MET A 40 8.01 14.36 -26.99
CA MET A 40 8.65 15.38 -27.84
C MET A 40 10.05 14.96 -28.30
N ILE A 41 10.85 14.35 -27.42
CA ILE A 41 12.17 13.82 -27.77
C ILE A 41 12.03 12.69 -28.79
N THR A 42 11.09 11.78 -28.57
CA THR A 42 10.80 10.65 -29.46
C THR A 42 10.32 11.14 -30.83
N LEU A 43 9.42 12.13 -30.87
CA LEU A 43 8.94 12.75 -32.10
C LEU A 43 10.07 13.44 -32.87
N THR A 44 10.94 14.17 -32.17
CA THR A 44 12.10 14.82 -32.79
C THR A 44 13.07 13.78 -33.34
N ALA A 45 13.36 12.72 -32.59
CA ALA A 45 14.19 11.61 -33.03
C ALA A 45 13.63 10.94 -34.28
N ALA A 46 12.32 10.65 -34.30
CA ALA A 46 11.64 10.06 -35.43
C ALA A 46 11.69 10.95 -36.67
N THR A 47 11.50 12.27 -36.48
CA THR A 47 11.60 13.25 -37.57
C THR A 47 13.01 13.27 -38.15
N MET A 48 14.05 13.32 -37.31
CA MET A 48 15.45 13.30 -37.76
C MET A 48 15.81 12.00 -38.48
N ALA A 49 15.35 10.85 -37.98
CA ALA A 49 15.53 9.56 -38.64
C ALA A 49 14.81 9.52 -40.01
N GLY A 50 13.59 10.05 -40.09
CA GLY A 50 12.82 10.16 -41.32
C GLY A 50 13.51 11.04 -42.37
N PHE A 51 14.00 12.21 -41.97
CA PHE A 51 14.80 13.07 -42.86
C PHE A 51 16.07 12.37 -43.33
N ALA A 52 16.79 11.69 -42.44
CA ALA A 52 18.01 10.96 -42.81
C ALA A 52 17.74 9.77 -43.75
N ALA A 53 16.56 9.16 -43.68
CA ALA A 53 16.13 8.11 -44.61
C ALA A 53 15.70 8.67 -45.97
N ALA A 54 15.12 9.87 -46.00
CA ALA A 54 14.68 10.54 -47.22
C ALA A 54 15.84 11.20 -48.01
N THR A 55 16.96 11.55 -47.36
CA THR A 55 18.15 12.05 -48.04
C THR A 55 18.81 10.92 -48.85
N GLY A 56 18.74 11.00 -50.19
CA GLY A 56 19.27 10.00 -51.11
C GLY A 56 20.78 9.76 -51.04
N VAL A 57 21.26 8.77 -51.81
CA VAL A 57 22.66 8.32 -51.87
C VAL A 57 23.56 9.47 -52.37
N GLY A 58 24.08 10.27 -51.43
CA GLY A 58 24.91 11.45 -51.72
C GLY A 58 24.98 12.49 -50.59
N ALA A 59 24.11 12.43 -49.58
CA ALA A 59 24.03 13.43 -48.50
C ALA A 59 25.20 13.42 -47.48
N GLY A 60 26.14 12.49 -47.59
CA GLY A 60 27.40 12.50 -46.83
C GLY A 60 27.25 12.59 -45.30
N VAL A 61 28.12 13.39 -44.67
CA VAL A 61 28.24 13.56 -43.20
C VAL A 61 26.94 14.05 -42.53
N SER A 62 26.10 14.81 -43.25
CA SER A 62 24.85 15.36 -42.71
C SER A 62 23.81 14.27 -42.40
N ALA A 63 23.68 13.24 -43.25
CA ALA A 63 22.75 12.14 -43.01
C ALA A 63 23.22 11.23 -41.87
N MET A 64 24.54 11.03 -41.74
CA MET A 64 25.12 10.28 -40.62
C MET A 64 24.94 11.02 -39.29
N GLY A 65 25.11 12.35 -39.27
CA GLY A 65 24.85 13.17 -38.09
C GLY A 65 23.39 13.08 -37.61
N LEU A 66 22.42 13.15 -38.53
CA LEU A 66 21.00 12.99 -38.20
C LEU A 66 20.67 11.59 -37.66
N LYS A 67 21.26 10.53 -38.24
CA LYS A 67 21.11 9.16 -37.73
C LYS A 67 21.65 9.02 -36.31
N LEU A 68 22.88 9.46 -36.08
CA LEU A 68 23.50 9.41 -34.75
C LEU A 68 22.68 10.18 -33.71
N ALA A 69 22.26 11.41 -34.04
CA ALA A 69 21.44 12.22 -33.15
C ALA A 69 20.09 11.54 -32.86
N SER A 70 19.40 11.00 -33.87
CA SER A 70 18.14 10.28 -33.66
C SER A 70 18.32 9.05 -32.76
N SER A 71 19.40 8.28 -32.94
CA SER A 71 19.70 7.12 -32.09
C SER A 71 19.98 7.51 -30.64
N VAL A 72 20.71 8.60 -30.41
CA VAL A 72 20.97 9.14 -29.06
C VAL A 72 19.68 9.62 -28.41
N MET A 73 18.79 10.28 -29.16
CA MET A 73 17.52 10.75 -28.61
C MET A 73 16.57 9.58 -28.28
N PHE A 74 16.50 8.54 -29.12
CA PHE A 74 15.73 7.34 -28.82
C PHE A 74 16.27 6.58 -27.60
N SER A 75 17.59 6.47 -27.46
CA SER A 75 18.20 5.82 -26.29
C SER A 75 17.94 6.63 -25.02
N ALA A 76 18.06 7.96 -25.08
CA ALA A 76 17.74 8.84 -23.97
C ALA A 76 16.25 8.75 -23.56
N ALA A 77 15.33 8.79 -24.52
CA ALA A 77 13.89 8.65 -24.28
C ALA A 77 13.55 7.30 -23.62
N THR A 78 14.15 6.21 -24.12
CA THR A 78 13.98 4.86 -23.56
C THR A 78 14.52 4.78 -22.13
N GLY A 79 15.71 5.34 -21.88
CA GLY A 79 16.30 5.37 -20.54
C GLY A 79 15.48 6.15 -19.54
N MET A 80 14.97 7.33 -19.93
CA MET A 80 14.08 8.12 -19.08
C MET A 80 12.78 7.39 -18.75
N LEU A 81 12.18 6.71 -19.73
CA LEU A 81 10.97 5.93 -19.51
C LEU A 81 11.20 4.76 -18.55
N ALA A 82 12.32 4.05 -18.71
CA ALA A 82 12.70 2.96 -17.81
C ALA A 82 12.89 3.43 -16.36
N LEU A 83 13.56 4.58 -16.17
CA LEU A 83 13.75 5.18 -14.85
C LEU A 83 12.42 5.64 -14.23
N ALA A 84 11.56 6.31 -15.01
CA ALA A 84 10.23 6.72 -14.55
C ALA A 84 9.39 5.52 -14.09
N SER A 85 9.41 4.43 -14.87
CA SER A 85 8.73 3.18 -14.51
C SER A 85 9.28 2.56 -13.23
N ALA A 86 10.60 2.56 -13.05
CA ALA A 86 11.23 2.02 -11.85
C ALA A 86 10.84 2.81 -10.60
N VAL A 87 10.87 4.15 -10.67
CA VAL A 87 10.49 5.03 -9.55
C VAL A 87 9.03 4.82 -9.17
N ASN A 88 8.11 4.82 -10.14
CA ASN A 88 6.69 4.60 -9.88
C ASN A 88 6.43 3.23 -9.25
N THR A 89 7.14 2.19 -9.71
CA THR A 89 7.03 0.83 -9.16
C THR A 89 7.56 0.76 -7.73
N PHE A 90 8.69 1.42 -7.44
CA PHE A 90 9.27 1.44 -6.10
C PHE A 90 8.35 2.14 -5.09
N GLU A 91 7.77 3.28 -5.46
CA GLU A 91 6.83 4.02 -4.62
C GLU A 91 5.59 3.19 -4.28
N HIS A 92 4.95 2.60 -5.30
CA HIS A 92 3.78 1.72 -5.10
C HIS A 92 4.16 0.45 -4.33
N GLY A 93 5.32 -0.13 -4.61
CA GLY A 93 5.85 -1.29 -3.87
C GLY A 93 6.05 -0.99 -2.38
N GLY A 94 6.56 0.20 -2.06
CA GLY A 94 6.67 0.69 -0.68
C GLY A 94 5.31 0.84 0.01
N GLN A 95 4.32 1.41 -0.68
CA GLN A 95 2.95 1.52 -0.16
C GLN A 95 2.33 0.15 0.12
N VAL A 96 2.45 -0.79 -0.82
CA VAL A 96 1.96 -2.17 -0.65
C VAL A 96 2.71 -2.87 0.50
N GLY A 97 4.02 -2.65 0.63
CA GLY A 97 4.83 -3.16 1.71
C GLY A 97 4.37 -2.67 3.09
N MET A 98 4.01 -1.39 3.22
CA MET A 98 3.47 -0.85 4.48
C MET A 98 2.14 -1.50 4.87
N VAL A 99 1.25 -1.74 3.90
CA VAL A 99 -0.02 -2.44 4.15
C VAL A 99 0.26 -3.89 4.57
N PHE A 100 1.20 -4.57 3.89
CA PHE A 100 1.60 -5.92 4.26
C PHE A 100 2.17 -5.99 5.68
N GLU A 101 2.96 -5.00 6.08
CA GLU A 101 3.49 -4.91 7.45
C GLU A 101 2.37 -4.75 8.48
N MET A 102 1.33 -3.96 8.18
CA MET A 102 0.14 -3.88 9.05
C MET A 102 -0.58 -5.23 9.19
N TYR A 103 -0.79 -5.95 8.08
CA TYR A 103 -1.39 -7.29 8.16
C TYR A 103 -0.52 -8.28 8.93
N ARG A 104 0.80 -8.26 8.71
CA ARG A 104 1.74 -9.12 9.42
C ARG A 104 1.79 -8.81 10.91
N ASN A 105 1.78 -7.52 11.28
CA ASN A 105 1.68 -7.07 12.66
C ASN A 105 0.35 -7.50 13.31
N ASN A 106 -0.77 -7.35 12.61
CA ASN A 106 -2.08 -7.80 13.09
C ASN A 106 -2.11 -9.32 13.29
N ALA A 107 -1.56 -10.10 12.37
CA ALA A 107 -1.45 -11.55 12.52
C ALA A 107 -0.59 -11.93 13.75
N GLY A 108 0.50 -11.20 14.00
CA GLY A 108 1.31 -11.36 15.21
C GLY A 108 0.53 -11.05 16.49
N PHE A 109 -0.27 -9.98 16.48
CA PHE A 109 -1.16 -9.63 17.60
C PHE A 109 -2.18 -10.73 17.90
N PHE A 110 -2.86 -11.27 16.88
CA PHE A 110 -3.81 -12.37 17.07
C PHE A 110 -3.14 -13.66 17.53
N LYS A 111 -1.94 -13.96 17.01
CA LYS A 111 -1.15 -15.11 17.48
C LYS A 111 -0.79 -14.97 18.95
N HIS A 112 -0.35 -13.79 19.38
CA HIS A 112 -0.06 -13.53 20.79
C HIS A 112 -1.30 -13.65 21.68
N MET A 113 -2.46 -13.20 21.18
CA MET A 113 -3.74 -13.37 21.87
C MET A 113 -4.13 -14.85 22.01
N GLN A 114 -3.95 -15.64 20.95
CA GLN A 114 -4.17 -17.09 20.98
C GLN A 114 -3.26 -17.76 22.01
N GLU A 115 -1.95 -17.49 21.97
CA GLU A 115 -0.97 -18.03 22.92
C GLU A 115 -1.33 -17.64 24.37
N SER A 116 -1.83 -16.41 24.59
CA SER A 116 -2.31 -15.98 25.91
C SER A 116 -3.54 -16.78 26.36
N ILE A 117 -4.50 -17.05 25.46
CA ILE A 117 -5.67 -17.87 25.78
C ILE A 117 -5.27 -19.31 26.10
N GLU A 118 -4.40 -19.92 25.28
CA GLU A 118 -3.90 -21.27 25.51
C GLU A 118 -3.14 -21.38 26.83
N SER A 119 -2.25 -20.43 27.12
CA SER A 119 -1.49 -20.39 28.38
C SER A 119 -2.40 -20.26 29.61
N THR A 120 -3.47 -19.47 29.54
CA THR A 120 -4.43 -19.35 30.64
C THR A 120 -5.25 -20.62 30.84
N LEU A 121 -5.57 -21.35 29.77
CA LEU A 121 -6.30 -22.62 29.83
C LEU A 121 -5.45 -23.79 30.35
N ASP A 122 -4.17 -23.82 29.98
CA ASP A 122 -3.22 -24.89 30.34
C ASP A 122 -2.55 -24.67 31.71
N GLU A 123 -2.70 -23.48 32.32
CA GLU A 123 -2.20 -23.20 33.67
C GLU A 123 -2.84 -24.15 34.69
N SER A 124 -2.03 -24.98 35.34
CA SER A 124 -2.48 -26.03 36.26
C SER A 124 -2.56 -25.53 37.71
N ASP A 125 -1.89 -24.41 38.01
CA ASP A 125 -1.90 -23.77 39.32
C ASP A 125 -3.12 -22.84 39.46
N VAL A 126 -4.11 -23.27 40.26
CA VAL A 126 -5.38 -22.56 40.45
C VAL A 126 -5.18 -21.16 41.05
N GLU A 127 -4.09 -20.93 41.80
CA GLU A 127 -3.78 -19.62 42.36
C GLU A 127 -3.17 -18.65 41.33
N LYS A 128 -2.59 -19.17 40.24
CA LYS A 128 -2.03 -18.38 39.12
C LYS A 128 -3.01 -18.15 37.97
N ARG A 129 -4.13 -18.88 37.94
CA ARG A 129 -5.16 -18.69 36.91
C ARG A 129 -5.76 -17.30 36.98
N GLU A 130 -5.79 -16.62 35.83
CA GLU A 130 -6.51 -15.36 35.70
C GLU A 130 -8.02 -15.61 35.92
N ASN A 131 -8.69 -14.72 36.65
CA ASN A 131 -10.13 -14.82 36.88
C ASN A 131 -10.85 -14.84 35.53
N GLY A 132 -11.70 -15.84 35.28
CA GLY A 132 -12.35 -16.05 33.99
C GLY A 132 -13.14 -14.84 33.48
N GLU A 133 -13.82 -14.09 34.35
CA GLU A 133 -14.52 -12.87 33.93
C GLU A 133 -13.55 -11.73 33.59
N LEU A 134 -12.46 -11.58 34.34
CA LEU A 134 -11.43 -10.58 34.05
C LEU A 134 -10.69 -10.91 32.75
N PHE A 135 -10.44 -12.20 32.51
CA PHE A 135 -9.84 -12.70 31.29
C PHE A 135 -10.73 -12.45 30.06
N GLU A 136 -12.02 -12.75 30.14
CA GLU A 136 -12.97 -12.45 29.06
C GLU A 136 -13.06 -10.95 28.77
N ILE A 137 -13.09 -10.11 29.82
CA ILE A 137 -13.09 -8.64 29.67
C ILE A 137 -11.80 -8.15 29.01
N LYS A 138 -10.65 -8.70 29.40
CA LYS A 138 -9.34 -8.37 28.81
C LYS A 138 -9.28 -8.73 27.33
N VAL A 139 -9.72 -9.93 26.96
CA VAL A 139 -9.78 -10.36 25.54
C VAL A 139 -10.79 -9.49 24.75
N ALA A 140 -11.96 -9.18 25.33
CA ALA A 140 -12.94 -8.31 24.69
C ALA A 140 -12.38 -6.90 24.43
N LEU A 141 -11.69 -6.32 25.42
CA LEU A 141 -11.04 -5.01 25.30
C LEU A 141 -9.90 -5.02 24.27
N GLN A 142 -9.07 -6.06 24.25
CA GLN A 142 -8.00 -6.21 23.26
C GLN A 142 -8.55 -6.35 21.83
N LEU A 143 -9.74 -6.92 21.66
CA LEU A 143 -10.45 -7.00 20.38
C LEU A 143 -11.29 -5.75 20.06
N GLY A 144 -11.33 -4.75 20.95
CA GLY A 144 -12.14 -3.55 20.77
C GLY A 144 -13.65 -3.82 20.78
N ARG A 145 -14.09 -4.90 21.42
CA ARG A 145 -15.49 -5.38 21.41
C ARG A 145 -16.12 -5.33 22.79
N SER A 146 -17.45 -5.28 22.81
CA SER A 146 -18.19 -5.49 24.06
C SER A 146 -18.18 -6.97 24.47
N LEU A 147 -18.22 -7.23 25.78
CA LEU A 147 -18.27 -8.59 26.33
C LEU A 147 -19.46 -9.40 25.80
N SER A 148 -20.61 -8.73 25.58
CA SER A 148 -21.81 -9.32 24.99
C SER A 148 -21.60 -9.80 23.56
N GLU A 149 -20.88 -9.03 22.75
CA GLU A 149 -20.57 -9.41 21.36
C GLU A 149 -19.56 -10.56 21.32
N LEU A 150 -18.56 -10.57 22.22
CA LEU A 150 -17.60 -11.67 22.30
C LEU A 150 -18.31 -13.00 22.65
N ARG A 151 -19.24 -12.98 23.61
CA ARG A 151 -20.03 -14.15 23.99
C ARG A 151 -20.99 -14.60 22.89
N ASP A 152 -21.57 -13.68 22.13
CA ASP A 152 -22.42 -14.01 20.98
C ASP A 152 -21.61 -14.64 19.83
N VAL A 153 -20.42 -14.10 19.55
CA VAL A 153 -19.46 -14.65 18.58
C VAL A 153 -18.99 -16.05 19.02
N ALA A 154 -18.66 -16.25 20.30
CA ALA A 154 -18.29 -17.56 20.83
C ALA A 154 -19.43 -18.59 20.70
N LYS A 155 -20.68 -18.19 20.99
CA LYS A 155 -21.86 -19.03 20.79
C LYS A 155 -22.05 -19.38 19.32
N LYS A 156 -22.00 -18.40 18.42
CA LYS A 156 -22.11 -18.62 16.97
C LYS A 156 -21.01 -19.55 16.43
N SER A 157 -19.78 -19.43 16.93
CA SER A 157 -18.66 -20.32 16.58
C SER A 157 -18.89 -21.78 17.03
N SER A 158 -19.59 -21.95 18.15
CA SER A 158 -19.92 -23.25 18.70
C SER A 158 -21.05 -23.90 17.91
N TYR A 159 -22.05 -23.11 17.49
CA TYR A 159 -23.10 -23.56 16.57
C TYR A 159 -22.55 -23.93 15.19
N SER A 160 -21.66 -23.12 14.59
CA SER A 160 -21.08 -23.42 13.28
C SER A 160 -20.20 -24.68 13.28
N ARG A 161 -19.51 -24.97 14.40
CA ARG A 161 -18.73 -26.21 14.58
C ARG A 161 -19.61 -27.47 14.62
N ILE A 162 -20.85 -27.35 15.10
CA ILE A 162 -21.81 -28.45 15.20
C ILE A 162 -22.61 -28.63 13.90
N GLU A 163 -22.88 -27.53 13.17
CA GLU A 163 -23.79 -27.50 12.02
C GLU A 163 -23.09 -27.44 10.65
N GLY A 164 -21.75 -27.32 10.61
CA GLY A 164 -20.95 -27.51 9.39
C GLY A 164 -20.96 -26.35 8.39
N SER A 165 -21.18 -25.10 8.84
CA SER A 165 -21.12 -23.93 7.95
C SER A 165 -19.68 -23.44 7.72
N PRO A 166 -19.37 -22.83 6.56
CA PRO A 166 -17.99 -22.44 6.22
C PRO A 166 -17.47 -21.33 7.15
N MET A 167 -16.24 -21.48 7.65
CA MET A 167 -15.56 -20.56 8.59
C MET A 167 -15.38 -19.13 8.05
N ASP A 168 -15.59 -18.94 6.76
CA ASP A 168 -15.40 -17.71 6.00
C ASP A 168 -16.25 -16.56 6.56
N GLU A 169 -17.49 -16.86 7.01
CA GLU A 169 -18.40 -15.88 7.61
C GLU A 169 -17.96 -15.46 9.02
N PHE A 170 -17.32 -16.37 9.76
CA PHE A 170 -16.79 -16.09 11.09
C PHE A 170 -15.57 -15.17 11.02
N ALA A 171 -14.64 -15.46 10.10
CA ALA A 171 -13.48 -14.61 9.85
C ALA A 171 -13.91 -13.20 9.37
N SER A 172 -14.91 -13.12 8.49
CA SER A 172 -15.43 -11.83 8.00
C SER A 172 -16.16 -10.99 9.05
N LYS A 173 -16.59 -11.58 10.18
CA LYS A 173 -17.20 -10.86 11.31
C LYS A 173 -16.21 -10.54 12.43
N LEU A 174 -14.97 -11.02 12.31
CA LEU A 174 -13.87 -10.79 13.25
C LEU A 174 -13.03 -9.57 12.83
N PHE A 175 -13.04 -9.24 11.54
CA PHE A 175 -12.59 -7.97 10.95
C PHE A 175 -13.77 -7.00 10.76
#